data_AF-A0A090QJ70-F1
#
_entry.id   AF-A0A090QJ70-F1
#
_cell.length_a   1.000
_cell.length_b   1.000
_cell.length_c   1.000
_cell.angle_alpha   90.00
_cell.angle_beta   90.00
_cell.angle_gamma   90.00
#
_symmetry.space_group_name_H-M   'P 1'
#
loop_
_entity.id
_entity.type
_entity.pdbx_description
1 polymer ?
#
loop_
_entity_poly.entity_id
_entity_poly.type
_entity_poly.pdbx_seq_one_letter_code
_entity_poly.pdbx_strand_id
1 'polypeptide(L)'
;MLCEITGYDAFSLQPNSGAQGEYAGLVAIQRYHEANGDAHRNVCLIPSSAHGTNPASAAMVSMKVVVVGCDEQGNIDVEDLKAKIALHRDNLSCIMITYPSTHGVYEEAVQEVCELVHEPAAKCI
;
A
#
# COMPACT_ATOMS: atom_id res chain seq x y z
N MET A 1 16.20 -4.45 17.78
CA MET A 1 14.90 -5.03 18.16
C MET A 1 13.84 -4.83 17.08
N LEU A 2 13.34 -3.62 16.78
CA LEU A 2 12.25 -3.47 15.78
C LEU A 2 12.65 -3.90 14.35
N CYS A 3 13.83 -3.50 13.85
CA CYS A 3 14.38 -3.99 12.57
C CYS A 3 14.44 -5.50 12.46
N GLU A 4 14.83 -6.17 13.54
CA GLU A 4 14.97 -7.62 13.58
C GLU A 4 13.61 -8.33 13.55
N ILE A 5 12.58 -7.73 14.15
CA ILE A 5 11.21 -8.27 14.17
C ILE A 5 10.53 -8.11 12.81
N THR A 6 10.70 -6.96 12.15
CA THR A 6 9.97 -6.65 10.91
C THR A 6 10.76 -6.93 9.63
N GLY A 7 12.08 -7.10 9.72
CA GLY A 7 12.97 -7.21 8.56
C GLY A 7 13.22 -5.90 7.82
N TYR A 8 12.87 -4.74 8.40
CA TYR A 8 13.18 -3.42 7.82
C TYR A 8 14.60 -2.96 8.17
N ASP A 9 15.24 -2.23 7.26
CA ASP A 9 16.60 -1.69 7.47
C ASP A 9 16.66 -0.57 8.52
N ALA A 10 15.61 0.23 8.65
CA ALA A 10 15.59 1.42 9.50
C ALA A 10 14.18 1.72 10.06
N PHE A 11 14.14 2.50 11.16
CA PHE A 11 12.91 2.93 11.81
C PHE A 11 12.92 4.43 12.09
N SER A 12 11.74 5.04 12.00
CA SER A 12 11.46 6.37 12.54
C SER A 12 10.49 6.24 13.72
N LEU A 13 10.83 6.88 14.84
CA LEU A 13 9.98 6.97 16.04
C LEU A 13 9.21 8.30 16.11
N GLN A 14 9.27 9.11 15.05
CA GLN A 14 8.58 10.39 14.97
C GLN A 14 7.05 10.26 14.90
N PRO A 15 6.46 9.30 14.16
CA PRO A 15 5.01 9.13 14.13
C PRO A 15 4.48 8.70 15.49
N ASN A 16 3.55 9.46 16.05
CA ASN A 16 3.03 9.23 17.40
C ASN A 16 1.70 8.45 17.45
N SER A 17 1.22 7.97 16.30
CA SER A 17 0.04 7.11 16.15
C SER A 17 0.17 6.25 14.88
N GLY A 18 -0.64 5.19 14.78
CA GLY A 18 -0.67 4.33 13.58
C GLY A 18 -0.99 5.12 12.30
N ALA A 19 -2.02 5.96 12.33
CA ALA A 19 -2.39 6.82 11.20
C ALA A 19 -1.29 7.83 10.82
N GLN A 20 -0.53 8.37 11.79
CA GLN A 20 0.65 9.17 11.46
C GLN A 20 1.77 8.33 10.82
N GLY A 21 1.89 7.06 11.20
CA GLY A 21 2.83 6.11 10.58
C GLY A 21 2.48 5.86 9.12
N GLU A 22 1.20 5.58 8.83
CA GLU A 22 0.68 5.46 7.46
C GLU A 22 0.98 6.72 6.64
N TYR A 23 0.61 7.90 7.16
CA TYR A 23 0.88 9.18 6.51
C TYR A 23 2.39 9.37 6.23
N ALA A 24 3.24 9.15 7.22
CA ALA A 24 4.69 9.30 7.07
C ALA A 24 5.28 8.33 6.04
N GLY A 25 4.82 7.08 6.02
CA GLY A 25 5.24 6.08 5.03
C GLY A 25 4.80 6.46 3.61
N LEU A 26 3.58 6.95 3.44
CA LEU A 26 3.10 7.44 2.14
C LEU A 26 3.87 8.66 1.66
N VAL A 27 4.23 9.60 2.56
CA VAL A 27 5.14 10.72 2.23
C VAL A 27 6.51 10.18 1.80
N ALA A 28 7.06 9.19 2.49
CA ALA A 28 8.34 8.59 2.11
C ALA A 28 8.29 7.95 0.71
N ILE A 29 7.20 7.24 0.38
CA ILE A 29 6.97 6.68 -0.96
C ILE A 29 6.87 7.78 -2.02
N GLN A 30 6.11 8.85 -1.76
CA GLN A 30 6.00 9.99 -2.67
C GLN A 30 7.37 10.63 -2.94
N ARG A 31 8.17 10.87 -1.89
CA ARG A 31 9.53 11.42 -2.02
C ARG A 31 10.49 10.47 -2.74
N TYR A 32 10.34 9.16 -2.54
CA TYR A 32 11.07 8.15 -3.29
C TYR A 32 10.78 8.25 -4.78
N HIS A 33 9.51 8.35 -5.18
CA HIS A 33 9.14 8.51 -6.60
C HIS A 33 9.64 9.83 -7.17
N GLU A 34 9.50 10.94 -6.44
CA GLU A 34 10.05 12.25 -6.83
C GLU A 34 11.56 12.19 -7.09
N ALA A 35 12.32 11.56 -6.19
CA ALA A 35 13.77 11.43 -6.30
C ALA A 35 14.20 10.59 -7.52
N ASN A 36 13.35 9.68 -8.00
CA ASN A 36 13.59 8.86 -9.18
C ASN A 36 13.05 9.48 -10.49
N GLY A 37 12.46 10.68 -10.43
CA GLY A 37 11.86 11.34 -11.60
C GLY A 37 10.42 10.90 -11.90
N ASP A 38 9.81 10.10 -11.03
CA ASP A 38 8.47 9.52 -11.18
C ASP A 38 7.40 10.26 -10.36
N ALA A 39 7.55 11.58 -10.20
CA ALA A 39 6.65 12.42 -9.39
C ALA A 39 5.16 12.38 -9.83
N HIS A 40 4.88 11.88 -11.03
CA HIS A 40 3.52 11.67 -11.54
C HIS A 40 2.79 10.47 -10.89
N ARG A 41 3.51 9.56 -10.22
CA ARG A 41 2.95 8.39 -9.56
C ARG A 41 2.20 8.74 -8.27
N ASN A 42 0.89 8.88 -8.38
CA ASN A 42 0.01 9.32 -7.28
C ASN A 42 -1.19 8.40 -7.03
N VAL A 43 -1.30 7.24 -7.69
CA VAL A 43 -2.39 6.28 -7.45
C VAL A 43 -2.04 5.37 -6.28
N CYS A 44 -2.94 5.28 -5.30
CA CYS A 44 -2.85 4.39 -4.15
C CYS A 44 -3.97 3.35 -4.21
N LEU A 45 -3.60 2.08 -4.34
CA LEU A 45 -4.53 0.96 -4.30
C LEU A 45 -4.84 0.59 -2.85
N ILE A 46 -6.11 0.43 -2.51
CA ILE A 46 -6.54 0.12 -1.14
C ILE A 46 -7.61 -0.98 -1.19
N PRO A 47 -7.40 -2.17 -0.61
CA PRO A 47 -8.43 -3.20 -0.50
C PRO A 47 -9.67 -2.67 0.21
N SER A 48 -10.86 -3.11 -0.21
CA SER A 48 -12.13 -2.71 0.40
C SER A 48 -12.26 -3.12 1.88
N SER A 49 -11.46 -4.10 2.32
CA SER A 49 -11.37 -4.57 3.71
C SER A 49 -10.45 -3.71 4.59
N ALA A 50 -9.73 -2.73 4.04
CA ALA A 50 -8.76 -1.93 4.78
C ALA A 50 -9.38 -1.10 5.91
N HIS A 51 -8.58 -0.78 6.92
CA HIS A 51 -9.00 0.13 7.97
C HIS A 51 -9.26 1.54 7.42
N GLY A 52 -10.21 2.27 8.00
CA GLY A 52 -10.62 3.60 7.49
C GLY A 52 -9.53 4.67 7.53
N THR A 53 -8.46 4.46 8.30
CA THR A 53 -7.29 5.37 8.29
C THR A 53 -6.52 5.29 6.98
N ASN A 54 -6.43 4.12 6.34
CA ASN A 54 -5.70 3.96 5.08
C ASN A 54 -6.16 4.96 3.99
N PRO A 55 -7.45 5.00 3.59
CA PRO A 55 -7.89 5.97 2.59
C PRO A 55 -7.82 7.41 3.08
N ALA A 56 -7.95 7.67 4.38
CA ALA A 56 -7.81 9.00 4.95
C ALA A 56 -6.36 9.51 4.85
N SER A 57 -5.38 8.68 5.22
CA SER A 57 -3.94 8.94 5.13
C SER A 57 -3.52 9.17 3.68
N ALA A 58 -4.01 8.36 2.73
CA ALA A 58 -3.77 8.54 1.30
C ALA A 58 -4.36 9.85 0.76
N ALA A 59 -5.57 10.22 1.19
CA ALA A 59 -6.16 11.51 0.82
C ALA A 59 -5.35 12.70 1.37
N MET A 60 -4.81 12.59 2.60
CA MET A 60 -3.99 13.64 3.21
C MET A 60 -2.69 13.92 2.43
N VAL A 61 -2.11 12.92 1.76
CA VAL A 61 -0.95 13.10 0.87
C VAL A 61 -1.35 13.41 -0.59
N SER A 62 -2.63 13.71 -0.84
CA SER A 62 -3.19 14.02 -2.16
C SER A 62 -3.02 12.89 -3.19
N MET A 63 -2.99 11.63 -2.74
CA MET A 63 -3.03 10.48 -3.63
C MET A 63 -4.44 10.20 -4.14
N LYS A 64 -4.55 9.68 -5.36
CA LYS A 64 -5.79 9.16 -5.92
C LYS A 64 -6.03 7.75 -5.37
N VAL A 65 -6.99 7.63 -4.44
CA VAL A 65 -7.41 6.34 -3.89
C VAL A 65 -8.21 5.56 -4.92
N VAL A 66 -7.81 4.32 -5.16
CA VAL A 66 -8.52 3.36 -6.01
C VAL A 66 -8.77 2.09 -5.19
N VAL A 67 -10.04 1.80 -4.92
CA VAL A 67 -10.42 0.64 -4.10
C VAL A 67 -10.17 -0.64 -4.88
N VAL A 68 -9.56 -1.66 -4.28
CA VAL A 68 -9.44 -3.03 -4.83
C VAL A 68 -10.50 -3.93 -4.17
N GLY A 69 -11.13 -4.80 -4.96
CA GLY A 69 -12.10 -5.76 -4.49
C GLY A 69 -11.51 -6.75 -3.48
N CYS A 70 -12.40 -7.32 -2.67
CA CYS A 70 -12.08 -8.44 -1.79
C CYS A 70 -13.16 -9.51 -1.96
N ASP A 71 -12.78 -10.77 -1.74
CA ASP A 71 -13.72 -11.88 -1.73
C ASP A 71 -14.55 -11.93 -0.42
N GLU A 72 -15.48 -12.89 -0.32
CA GLU A 72 -16.34 -13.06 0.87
C GLU A 72 -15.56 -13.41 2.15
N GLN A 73 -14.31 -13.87 2.02
CA GLN A 73 -13.42 -14.19 3.13
C GLN A 73 -12.52 -12.99 3.51
N GLY A 74 -12.64 -11.89 2.78
CA GLY A 74 -11.88 -10.65 3.00
C GLY A 74 -10.48 -10.66 2.40
N ASN A 75 -10.14 -11.66 1.58
CA ASN A 75 -8.88 -11.72 0.85
C ASN A 75 -8.93 -10.73 -0.32
N ILE A 76 -7.76 -10.23 -0.74
CA ILE A 76 -7.65 -9.36 -1.91
C ILE A 76 -8.07 -10.13 -3.17
N ASP A 77 -8.97 -9.54 -3.97
CA ASP A 77 -9.28 -10.05 -5.31
C ASP A 77 -8.09 -9.78 -6.24
N VAL A 78 -7.31 -10.83 -6.50
CA VAL A 78 -6.08 -10.76 -7.29
C VAL A 78 -6.37 -10.40 -8.76
N GLU A 79 -7.52 -10.78 -9.30
CA GLU A 79 -7.87 -10.47 -10.69
C GLU A 79 -8.29 -9.00 -10.83
N ASP A 80 -9.06 -8.48 -9.88
CA ASP A 80 -9.35 -7.04 -9.83
C ASP A 80 -8.08 -6.20 -9.56
N LEU A 81 -7.17 -6.71 -8.71
CA LEU A 81 -5.87 -6.10 -8.48
C LEU A 81 -5.07 -5.99 -9.79
N LYS A 82 -4.93 -7.07 -10.56
CA LYS A 82 -4.24 -7.08 -11.87
C LYS A 82 -4.88 -6.09 -12.83
N ALA A 83 -6.21 -6.03 -12.89
CA ALA A 83 -6.93 -5.10 -13.74
C ALA A 83 -6.64 -3.64 -13.37
N LYS A 84 -6.61 -3.30 -12.07
CA LYS A 84 -6.31 -1.95 -11.58
C LYS A 84 -4.85 -1.57 -11.75
N ILE A 85 -3.93 -2.51 -11.55
CA ILE A 85 -2.50 -2.32 -11.85
C ILE A 85 -2.34 -2.01 -13.34
N ALA A 86 -2.97 -2.77 -14.23
CA ALA A 86 -2.90 -2.53 -15.67
C ALA A 86 -3.47 -1.16 -16.05
N LEU A 87 -4.62 -0.79 -15.48
CA LEU A 87 -5.29 0.49 -15.75
C LEU A 87 -4.50 1.71 -15.24
N HIS A 88 -3.76 1.55 -14.14
CA HIS A 88 -3.06 2.64 -13.47
C HIS A 88 -1.53 2.55 -13.56
N ARG A 89 -0.99 1.63 -14.37
CA ARG A 89 0.44 1.24 -14.40
C ARG A 89 1.41 2.41 -14.33
N ASP A 90 1.19 3.41 -15.18
CA ASP A 90 2.10 4.57 -15.31
C ASP A 90 2.02 5.51 -14.10
N ASN A 91 0.86 5.60 -13.44
CA ASN A 91 0.65 6.51 -12.30
C ASN A 91 0.63 5.75 -10.96
N LEU A 92 0.87 4.44 -10.95
CA LEU A 92 0.77 3.61 -9.76
C LEU A 92 1.90 3.94 -8.80
N SER A 93 1.54 4.36 -7.59
CA SER A 93 2.46 4.77 -6.53
C SER A 93 2.67 3.67 -5.52
N CYS A 94 1.58 3.13 -4.97
CA CYS A 94 1.61 2.10 -3.94
C CYS A 94 0.29 1.32 -3.83
N ILE A 95 0.36 0.22 -3.06
CA ILE A 95 -0.79 -0.45 -2.44
C ILE A 95 -0.65 -0.34 -0.92
N MET A 96 -1.76 -0.15 -0.21
CA MET A 96 -1.81 -0.31 1.25
C MET A 96 -2.42 -1.67 1.60
N ILE A 97 -1.68 -2.53 2.31
CA ILE A 97 -2.14 -3.86 2.71
C ILE A 97 -2.07 -4.05 4.23
N THR A 98 -2.98 -4.85 4.78
CA THR A 98 -2.96 -5.24 6.18
C THR A 98 -2.73 -6.73 6.27
N TYR A 99 -1.67 -7.16 6.97
CA TYR A 99 -1.34 -8.58 7.12
C TYR A 99 -1.10 -8.95 8.60
N PRO A 100 -1.83 -9.94 9.16
CA PRO A 100 -2.98 -10.64 8.57
C PRO A 100 -4.13 -9.66 8.29
N SER A 101 -5.10 -10.07 7.47
CA SER A 101 -6.19 -9.20 7.04
C SER A 101 -6.99 -8.66 8.24
N THR A 102 -7.82 -7.64 8.01
CA THR A 102 -8.71 -7.09 9.06
C THR A 102 -9.75 -8.09 9.57
N HIS A 103 -9.91 -9.22 8.88
CA HIS A 103 -10.74 -10.36 9.28
C HIS A 103 -9.95 -11.40 10.10
N GLY A 104 -8.64 -11.19 10.33
CA GLY A 104 -7.77 -12.10 11.07
C GLY A 104 -7.31 -13.31 10.27
N VAL A 105 -7.36 -13.24 8.93
CA VAL A 105 -7.00 -14.33 8.02
C VAL A 105 -5.60 -14.09 7.44
N TYR A 106 -4.79 -15.14 7.37
CA TYR A 106 -3.51 -15.14 6.67
C TYR A 106 -3.74 -15.42 5.20
N GLU A 107 -3.61 -14.39 4.37
CA GLU A 107 -3.78 -14.52 2.92
C GLU A 107 -2.61 -15.28 2.29
N GLU A 108 -2.89 -16.35 1.55
CA GLU A 108 -1.86 -17.13 0.83
C GLU A 108 -1.22 -16.31 -0.31
N ALA A 109 -1.98 -15.38 -0.89
CA ALA A 109 -1.57 -14.59 -2.06
C ALA A 109 -0.75 -13.33 -1.72
N VAL A 110 -0.42 -13.06 -0.44
CA VAL A 110 0.26 -11.79 -0.06
C VAL A 110 1.60 -11.58 -0.78
N GLN A 111 2.33 -12.66 -1.06
CA GLN A 111 3.58 -12.59 -1.81
C GLN A 111 3.32 -12.24 -3.29
N GLU A 112 2.33 -12.88 -3.92
CA GLU A 112 1.90 -12.57 -5.29
C GLU A 112 1.44 -11.11 -5.42
N VAL A 113 0.68 -10.61 -4.44
CA VAL A 113 0.25 -9.19 -4.40
C VAL A 113 1.45 -8.25 -4.40
N CYS A 114 2.45 -8.51 -3.55
CA CYS A 114 3.67 -7.70 -3.51
C CYS A 114 4.45 -7.76 -4.82
N GLU A 115 4.58 -8.94 -5.43
CA GLU A 115 5.26 -9.13 -6.72
C GLU A 115 4.58 -8.35 -7.85
N LEU A 116 3.24 -8.47 -7.97
CA LEU A 116 2.45 -7.77 -8.97
C LEU A 116 2.56 -6.24 -8.84
N VAL A 117 2.59 -5.72 -7.61
CA VAL A 117 2.72 -4.29 -7.34
C VAL A 117 4.14 -3.78 -7.60
N HIS A 118 5.16 -4.59 -7.33
CA HIS A 118 6.54 -4.22 -7.59
C HIS A 118 6.92 -4.27 -9.08
N GLU A 119 6.24 -5.06 -9.90
CA GLU A 119 6.48 -5.15 -11.34
C GLU A 119 6.44 -3.77 -12.06
N PRO A 120 5.46 -2.88 -11.82
CA PRO A 120 5.46 -1.50 -12.32
C PRO A 120 6.22 -0.50 -11.44
N ALA A 121 7.12 -0.96 -10.55
CA ALA A 121 7.92 -0.18 -9.60
C ALA A 121 7.14 0.56 -8.48
N ALA A 122 5.85 0.26 -8.29
CA ALA A 122 5.09 0.75 -7.15
C ALA A 122 5.55 0.09 -5.84
N LYS A 123 5.08 0.59 -4.69
CA LYS A 123 5.52 0.15 -3.35
C LYS A 123 4.38 -0.48 -2.54
N CYS A 124 4.72 -1.41 -1.67
CA CYS A 124 3.78 -1.93 -0.67
C CYS A 124 3.97 -1.18 0.65
N ILE A 125 2.86 -0.81 1.31
CA ILE A 125 2.84 -0.22 2.66
C ILE A 125 1.80 -0.91 3.53
#